data_AF-A0A969B3W2-F1
#
_entry.id   AF-A0A969B3W2-F1
#
_cell.length_a   1.000
_cell.length_b   1.000
_cell.length_c   1.000
_cell.angle_alpha   90.00
_cell.angle_beta   90.00
_cell.angle_gamma   90.00
#
_symmetry.space_group_name_H-M   'P 1'
#
loop_
_entity.id
_entity.type
_entity.pdbx_description
1 polymer ?
#
loop_
_entity_poly.entity_id
_entity_poly.type
_entity_poly.pdbx_seq_one_letter_code
_entity_poly.pdbx_strand_id
1 'polypeptide(L)'
;MPATLASTLPEIQPESSPESPPAGGQDNAYPSSDNFYLSDQVYVFDLHPVEEDFRQTVMQGLRQQPKAFPAKCLYDQRGAELFVQITQQPEYYPTRTELKILADHGEEIAAHLADGVLVEYGSGSSKKSARCWMP
;
A
#
# COMPACT_ATOMS: atom_id res chain seq x y z
N MET A 1 48.32 20.45 -4.30
CA MET A 1 48.20 18.99 -4.42
C MET A 1 46.77 18.61 -4.05
N PRO A 2 45.83 18.38 -4.98
CA PRO A 2 44.54 17.82 -4.63
C PRO A 2 44.63 16.28 -4.63
N ALA A 3 44.15 15.66 -3.56
CA ALA A 3 44.06 14.20 -3.44
C ALA A 3 42.81 13.71 -4.17
N THR A 4 42.99 12.89 -5.18
CA THR A 4 41.92 12.19 -5.91
C THR A 4 41.54 10.93 -5.12
N LEU A 5 40.33 10.89 -4.55
CA LEU A 5 39.73 9.67 -4.04
C LEU A 5 38.96 9.00 -5.19
N ALA A 6 39.55 7.98 -5.80
CA ALA A 6 38.84 7.08 -6.69
C ALA A 6 37.90 6.19 -5.85
N SER A 7 36.58 6.43 -5.93
CA SER A 7 35.57 5.51 -5.41
C SER A 7 35.33 4.41 -6.44
N THR A 8 35.94 3.25 -6.25
CA THR A 8 35.60 2.05 -7.02
C THR A 8 34.31 1.49 -6.44
N LEU A 9 33.16 1.83 -7.03
CA LEU A 9 31.91 1.09 -6.78
C LEU A 9 32.00 -0.25 -7.55
N PRO A 10 31.59 -1.38 -6.94
CA PRO A 10 31.60 -2.66 -7.63
C PRO A 10 30.56 -2.66 -8.76
N GLU A 11 30.98 -3.18 -9.91
CA GLU A 11 30.17 -3.35 -11.11
C GLU A 11 29.12 -4.44 -10.87
N ILE A 12 27.85 -4.05 -10.80
CA ILE A 12 26.71 -4.97 -10.62
C ILE A 12 26.47 -5.67 -11.97
N GLN A 13 26.74 -6.97 -12.03
CA GLN A 13 26.44 -7.81 -13.19
C GLN A 13 24.90 -7.92 -13.35
N PRO A 14 24.36 -7.91 -14.58
CA PRO A 14 22.93 -8.11 -14.81
C PRO A 14 22.55 -9.53 -14.38
N GLU A 15 21.65 -9.64 -13.40
CA GLU A 15 21.09 -10.95 -13.02
C GLU A 15 20.36 -11.58 -14.21
N SER A 16 20.59 -12.89 -14.35
CA SER A 16 19.92 -13.75 -15.32
C SER A 16 18.40 -13.73 -15.16
N SER A 17 17.70 -14.08 -16.25
CA SER A 17 16.25 -14.27 -16.37
C SER A 17 15.56 -14.74 -15.08
N PRO A 18 14.32 -14.27 -14.80
CA PRO A 18 13.65 -14.58 -13.53
C PRO A 18 13.59 -16.08 -13.33
N GLU A 19 14.27 -16.52 -12.28
CA GLU A 19 14.24 -17.89 -11.80
C GLU A 19 12.77 -18.24 -11.50
N SER A 20 12.35 -19.44 -11.92
CA SER A 20 11.02 -19.97 -11.58
C SER A 20 10.75 -19.76 -10.08
N PRO A 21 9.52 -19.37 -9.68
CA PRO A 21 9.24 -19.06 -8.29
C PRO A 21 9.65 -20.25 -7.42
N PRO A 22 10.30 -20.03 -6.27
CA PRO A 22 10.80 -21.11 -5.43
C PRO A 22 9.64 -22.07 -5.13
N ALA A 23 9.82 -23.34 -5.45
CA ALA A 23 8.87 -24.38 -5.09
C ALA A 23 8.62 -24.29 -3.58
N GLY A 24 7.40 -23.95 -3.19
CA GLY A 24 7.04 -23.73 -1.78
C GLY A 24 7.55 -24.87 -0.91
N GLY A 25 8.37 -24.52 0.09
CA GLY A 25 8.83 -25.46 1.10
C GLY A 25 7.65 -26.12 1.79
N GLN A 26 7.72 -27.44 1.96
CA GLN A 26 6.60 -28.30 2.38
C GLN A 26 6.13 -28.13 3.83
N ASP A 27 6.58 -27.11 4.57
CA ASP A 27 6.28 -26.97 6.01
C ASP A 27 5.25 -25.88 6.36
N ASN A 28 4.63 -25.21 5.38
CA ASN A 28 3.40 -24.43 5.60
C ASN A 28 2.39 -24.77 4.50
N ALA A 29 1.44 -25.64 4.83
CA ALA A 29 0.44 -26.14 3.91
C ALA A 29 -0.64 -25.08 3.60
N TYR A 30 -0.36 -24.13 2.70
CA TYR A 30 -1.39 -23.46 1.87
C TYR A 30 -0.77 -22.84 0.59
N PRO A 31 -0.80 -23.52 -0.57
CA PRO A 31 -0.77 -22.82 -1.84
C PRO A 31 -2.18 -22.25 -2.07
N SER A 32 -2.38 -20.97 -1.74
CA SER A 32 -3.59 -20.25 -2.16
C SER A 32 -3.67 -20.26 -3.70
N SER A 33 -4.86 -20.48 -4.25
CA SER A 33 -5.16 -20.40 -5.68
C SER A 33 -5.04 -18.99 -6.27
N ASP A 34 -4.79 -17.99 -5.43
CA ASP A 34 -4.92 -16.57 -5.78
C ASP A 34 -3.57 -15.85 -5.88
N ASN A 35 -2.45 -16.59 -5.86
CA ASN A 35 -1.16 -16.01 -6.24
C ASN A 35 -1.11 -15.80 -7.75
N PHE A 36 -0.67 -14.62 -8.21
CA PHE A 36 -0.65 -14.30 -9.63
C PHE A 36 0.54 -13.41 -10.01
N TYR A 37 0.94 -13.49 -11.29
CA TYR A 37 1.83 -12.52 -11.89
C TYR A 37 1.04 -11.25 -12.25
N LEU A 38 1.42 -10.11 -11.68
CA LEU A 38 0.90 -8.80 -12.09
C LEU A 38 1.58 -8.32 -13.38
N SER A 39 2.83 -8.74 -13.59
CA SER A 39 3.62 -8.56 -14.82
C SER A 39 4.71 -9.62 -14.90
N ASP A 40 5.50 -9.63 -15.97
CA ASP A 40 6.63 -10.56 -16.17
C ASP A 40 7.68 -10.52 -15.06
N GLN A 41 7.75 -9.42 -14.30
CA GLN A 41 8.74 -9.21 -13.24
C GLN A 41 8.13 -9.18 -11.83
N VAL A 42 6.80 -9.21 -11.71
CA VAL A 42 6.11 -8.97 -10.44
C VAL A 42 5.15 -10.11 -10.13
N TYR A 43 5.47 -10.88 -9.10
CA TYR A 43 4.63 -11.96 -8.57
C TYR A 43 4.02 -11.56 -7.23
N VAL A 44 2.71 -11.73 -7.09
CA VAL A 44 1.96 -11.43 -5.87
C VAL A 44 1.72 -12.73 -5.11
N PHE A 45 2.20 -12.76 -3.86
CA PHE A 45 1.87 -13.79 -2.90
C PHE A 45 0.69 -13.32 -2.04
N ASP A 46 -0.46 -13.96 -2.21
CA ASP A 46 -1.59 -13.77 -1.32
C ASP A 46 -1.43 -14.68 -0.11
N LEU A 47 -1.14 -14.05 1.03
CA LEU A 47 -0.98 -14.74 2.31
C LEU A 47 -2.31 -15.06 3.00
N HIS A 48 -3.46 -14.68 2.42
CA HIS A 48 -4.82 -14.86 2.95
C HIS A 48 -4.87 -14.70 4.47
N PRO A 49 -4.65 -13.47 5.00
CA PRO A 49 -4.74 -13.25 6.42
C PRO A 49 -6.12 -13.70 6.91
N VAL A 50 -6.14 -14.42 8.03
CA VAL A 50 -7.37 -15.01 8.59
C VAL A 50 -8.45 -13.94 8.66
N GLU A 51 -9.57 -14.18 7.97
CA GLU A 51 -10.72 -13.27 8.02
C GLU A 51 -11.17 -13.12 9.47
N GLU A 52 -11.17 -11.88 9.94
CA GLU A 52 -11.61 -11.59 11.30
C GLU A 52 -13.13 -11.74 11.38
N ASP A 53 -13.64 -12.58 12.29
CA ASP A 53 -15.09 -12.76 12.48
C ASP A 53 -15.71 -11.43 12.96
N PHE A 54 -16.35 -10.74 12.03
CA PHE A 54 -16.99 -9.45 12.26
C PHE A 54 -17.96 -9.48 13.45
N ARG A 55 -18.77 -10.54 13.56
CA ARG A 55 -19.74 -10.68 14.66
C ARG A 55 -19.01 -10.81 15.98
N GLN A 56 -17.97 -11.65 16.04
CA GLN A 56 -17.18 -11.81 17.25
C GLN A 56 -16.52 -10.50 17.67
N THR A 57 -15.88 -9.79 16.73
CA THR A 57 -15.21 -8.51 16.99
C THR A 57 -16.17 -7.46 17.53
N VAL A 58 -17.36 -7.32 16.92
CA VAL A 58 -18.38 -6.39 17.39
C VAL A 58 -18.89 -6.78 18.78
N MET A 59 -19.22 -8.05 19.01
CA MET A 59 -19.71 -8.52 20.30
C MET A 59 -18.68 -8.33 21.41
N GLN A 60 -17.39 -8.54 21.12
CA GLN A 60 -16.31 -8.30 22.06
C GLN A 60 -16.22 -6.82 22.43
N GLY A 61 -16.21 -5.92 21.44
CA GLY A 61 -16.14 -4.47 21.66
C GLY A 61 -17.31 -3.92 22.46
N LEU A 62 -18.54 -4.39 22.19
CA LEU A 62 -19.75 -3.96 22.92
C LEU A 62 -19.82 -4.46 24.37
N ARG A 63 -19.05 -5.49 24.71
CA ARG A 63 -18.93 -6.03 26.09
C ARG A 63 -17.85 -5.32 26.93
N GLN A 64 -16.97 -4.51 26.32
CA GLN A 64 -15.92 -3.79 27.04
C GLN A 64 -16.46 -2.63 27.89
N GLN A 65 -15.68 -2.20 28.88
CA GLN A 65 -15.89 -0.96 29.63
C GLN A 65 -14.60 -0.13 29.65
N PRO A 66 -14.53 0.99 28.90
CA PRO A 66 -15.57 1.54 28.02
C PRO A 66 -15.84 0.64 26.80
N LYS A 67 -17.04 0.74 26.21
CA LYS A 67 -17.37 0.02 24.98
C LYS A 67 -16.48 0.52 23.83
N ALA A 68 -16.07 -0.39 22.95
CA ALA A 68 -15.29 -0.07 21.76
C ALA A 68 -15.97 -0.60 20.50
N PHE A 69 -15.74 0.06 19.37
CA PHE A 69 -16.22 -0.38 18.06
C PHE A 69 -15.11 -0.16 17.02
N PRO A 70 -14.80 -1.16 16.16
CA PRO A 70 -13.72 -1.01 15.19
C PRO A 70 -14.02 0.09 14.17
N ALA A 71 -13.07 1.00 13.95
CA ALA A 71 -13.25 2.11 13.01
C ALA A 71 -13.45 1.64 11.56
N LYS A 72 -12.93 0.47 11.17
CA LYS A 72 -13.13 -0.11 9.83
C LYS A 72 -14.62 -0.28 9.49
N CYS A 73 -15.46 -0.53 10.50
CA CYS A 73 -16.90 -0.70 10.34
C CYS A 73 -17.63 0.62 10.03
N LEU A 74 -16.95 1.77 10.10
CA LEU A 74 -17.49 3.07 9.71
C LEU A 74 -17.47 3.29 8.19
N TYR A 75 -16.83 2.40 7.41
CA TYR A 75 -16.60 2.58 5.98
C TYR A 75 -17.40 1.60 5.13
N ASP A 76 -18.68 1.40 5.46
CA ASP A 76 -19.63 0.87 4.49
C ASP A 76 -19.84 1.89 3.33
N GLN A 77 -20.69 1.57 2.36
CA GLN A 77 -20.94 2.48 1.23
C GLN A 77 -21.30 3.89 1.70
N ARG A 78 -22.20 4.01 2.68
CA ARG A 78 -22.66 5.30 3.17
C ARG A 78 -21.57 6.03 3.95
N GLY A 79 -20.84 5.30 4.78
CA GLY A 79 -19.72 5.80 5.55
C GLY A 79 -18.59 6.34 4.67
N ALA A 80 -18.30 5.66 3.56
CA ALA A 80 -17.35 6.13 2.56
C ALA A 80 -17.80 7.45 1.90
N GLU A 81 -19.08 7.58 1.52
CA GLU A 81 -19.64 8.83 0.99
C GLU A 81 -19.54 9.97 2.00
N LEU A 82 -19.86 9.70 3.27
CA LEU A 82 -19.74 10.67 4.35
C LEU A 82 -18.29 11.08 4.56
N PHE A 83 -17.35 10.14 4.50
CA PHE A 83 -15.92 10.46 4.59
C PHE A 83 -15.48 11.38 3.45
N VAL A 84 -15.94 11.14 2.21
CA VAL A 84 -15.69 12.07 1.09
C VAL A 84 -16.20 13.46 1.41
N GLN A 85 -17.38 13.61 2.00
CA GLN A 85 -17.91 14.91 2.42
C GLN A 85 -17.09 15.55 3.55
N ILE A 86 -16.63 14.75 4.52
CA ILE A 86 -15.74 15.18 5.60
C ILE A 86 -14.46 15.78 5.00
N THR A 87 -13.86 15.15 3.98
CA THR A 87 -12.62 15.67 3.35
C THR A 87 -12.75 17.05 2.72
N GLN A 88 -13.97 17.53 2.48
CA GLN A 88 -14.24 18.85 1.89
C GLN A 88 -14.52 19.92 2.94
N GLN A 89 -14.72 19.56 4.21
CA GLN A 89 -15.03 20.53 5.25
C GLN A 89 -13.82 21.44 5.52
N PRO A 90 -14.03 22.74 5.77
CA PRO A 90 -12.93 23.68 5.99
C PRO A 90 -12.07 23.30 7.21
N GLU A 91 -12.68 22.73 8.24
CA GLU A 91 -12.04 22.26 9.47
C GLU A 91 -11.20 20.99 9.25
N TYR A 92 -11.57 20.15 8.29
CA TYR A 92 -10.86 18.91 7.97
C TYR A 92 -9.73 19.17 6.95
N TYR A 93 -8.68 19.85 7.42
CA TYR A 93 -7.52 20.16 6.58
C TYR A 93 -6.70 18.95 6.05
N PRO A 94 -6.66 17.74 6.67
CA PRO A 94 -5.70 16.69 6.30
C PRO A 94 -5.65 16.35 4.80
N THR A 95 -6.80 16.09 4.18
CA THR A 95 -6.84 15.72 2.75
C THR A 95 -6.32 16.85 1.86
N ARG A 96 -6.67 18.10 2.18
CA ARG A 96 -6.21 19.28 1.41
C ARG A 96 -4.70 19.48 1.53
N THR A 97 -4.15 19.31 2.73
CA THR A 97 -2.71 19.45 2.98
C THR A 97 -1.92 18.34 2.29
N GLU A 98 -2.37 17.10 2.40
CA GLU A 98 -1.73 15.96 1.73
C GLU A 98 -1.74 16.12 0.21
N LEU A 99 -2.89 16.51 -0.38
CA LEU A 99 -2.98 16.79 -1.81
C LEU A 99 -2.05 17.93 -2.24
N LYS A 100 -1.83 18.93 -1.39
CA LYS A 100 -0.87 20.01 -1.69
C LYS A 100 0.57 19.49 -1.67
N ILE A 101 0.96 18.73 -0.64
CA ILE A 101 2.31 18.15 -0.55
C ILE A 101 2.59 17.24 -1.76
N LEU A 102 1.63 16.37 -2.10
CA LEU A 102 1.78 15.46 -3.23
C LEU A 102 1.79 16.20 -4.58
N ALA A 103 1.12 17.35 -4.69
CA ALA A 103 1.21 18.18 -5.89
C ALA A 103 2.55 18.93 -5.98
N ASP A 104 3.08 19.41 -4.85
CA ASP A 104 4.32 20.19 -4.80
C ASP A 104 5.57 19.28 -4.95
N HIS A 105 5.51 18.03 -4.51
CA HIS A 105 6.66 17.11 -4.43
C HIS A 105 6.47 15.79 -5.20
N GLY A 106 5.35 15.59 -5.89
CA GLY A 106 5.03 14.33 -6.56
C GLY A 106 6.09 13.89 -7.58
N GLU A 107 6.57 14.81 -8.40
CA GLU A 107 7.62 14.55 -9.39
C GLU A 107 8.96 14.18 -8.75
N GLU A 108 9.34 14.84 -7.65
CA GLU A 108 10.56 14.55 -6.90
C GLU A 108 10.49 13.15 -6.29
N ILE A 109 9.36 12.80 -5.67
CA ILE A 109 9.13 11.46 -5.12
C ILE A 109 9.17 10.43 -6.25
N ALA A 110 8.52 10.70 -7.39
CA ALA A 110 8.52 9.82 -8.54
C ALA A 110 9.92 9.61 -9.14
N ALA A 111 10.78 10.64 -9.16
CA ALA A 111 12.16 10.50 -9.65
C ALA A 111 13.02 9.55 -8.82
N HIS A 112 12.64 9.31 -7.55
CA HIS A 112 13.27 8.31 -6.69
C HIS A 112 12.69 6.91 -6.84
N LEU A 113 11.54 6.78 -7.50
CA LEU A 113 10.95 5.50 -7.87
C LEU A 113 11.52 5.15 -9.25
N ALA A 114 12.32 4.08 -9.32
CA ALA A 114 12.75 3.51 -10.60
C ALA A 114 11.55 2.85 -11.32
N ASP A 115 11.74 1.73 -12.02
CA ASP A 115 10.66 0.94 -12.64
C ASP A 115 9.83 0.13 -11.59
N GLY A 116 9.56 0.74 -10.44
CA GLY A 116 8.88 0.12 -9.30
C GLY A 116 7.37 0.12 -9.42
N VAL A 117 6.72 -0.74 -8.62
CA VAL A 117 5.26 -0.80 -8.50
C VAL A 117 4.80 0.07 -7.34
N LEU A 118 3.81 0.93 -7.58
CA LEU A 118 3.13 1.68 -6.53
C LEU A 118 2.02 0.82 -5.90
N VAL A 119 2.06 0.67 -4.58
CA VAL A 119 1.02 -0.01 -3.80
C VAL A 119 0.34 1.00 -2.87
N GLU A 120 -0.95 1.26 -3.09
CA GLU A 120 -1.75 2.15 -2.24
C GLU A 120 -2.60 1.35 -1.25
N TYR A 121 -2.23 1.41 0.03
CA TYR A 121 -3.03 0.82 1.10
C TYR A 121 -4.27 1.66 1.41
N GLY A 122 -5.45 1.07 1.23
CA GLY A 122 -6.72 1.75 1.53
C GLY A 122 -7.01 2.90 0.56
N SER A 123 -6.98 2.61 -0.74
CA SER A 123 -7.06 3.63 -1.81
C SER A 123 -8.32 4.48 -1.79
N GLY A 124 -9.41 3.99 -1.18
CA GLY A 124 -10.67 4.74 -1.09
C GLY A 124 -11.12 5.25 -2.46
N SER A 125 -11.16 6.58 -2.65
CA SER A 125 -11.52 7.19 -3.94
C SER A 125 -10.40 7.25 -4.98
N SER A 126 -9.17 6.81 -4.65
CA SER A 126 -7.96 6.83 -5.49
C SER A 126 -7.56 8.21 -6.06
N LYS A 127 -8.22 9.30 -5.63
CA LYS A 127 -8.01 10.66 -6.14
C LYS A 127 -6.61 11.20 -5.86
N LYS A 128 -5.95 10.70 -4.82
CA LYS A 128 -4.58 11.10 -4.46
C LYS A 128 -3.60 10.51 -5.47
N SER A 129 -3.71 9.20 -5.70
CA SER A 129 -2.83 8.50 -6.62
C SER A 129 -3.03 8.92 -8.07
N ALA A 130 -4.28 9.07 -8.52
CA ALA A 130 -4.58 9.49 -9.88
C ALA A 130 -4.01 10.88 -10.24
N ARG A 131 -3.79 11.76 -9.25
CA ARG A 131 -3.34 13.14 -9.48
C ARG A 131 -1.83 13.30 -9.54
N CYS A 132 -1.09 12.35 -8.98
CA CYS A 132 0.36 12.48 -8.78
C CYS A 132 1.18 11.49 -9.60
N TRP A 133 0.57 10.39 -10.07
CA TRP A 133 1.30 9.30 -10.70
C TRP A 133 0.90 9.02 -12.16
N MET A 134 -0.10 9.74 -12.69
CA MET A 134 -0.47 9.67 -14.10
C MET A 134 -0.18 11.03 -14.77
N PRO A 135 0.70 11.08 -15.78
CA PRO A 135 0.95 12.30 -16.56
C PRO A 135 -0.27 12.73 -17.40
#